data_AF-A0A954E173-F1
#
_entry.id   AF-A0A954E173-F1
#
_cell.length_a   1.000
_cell.length_b   1.000
_cell.length_c   1.000
_cell.angle_alpha   90.00
_cell.angle_beta   90.00
_cell.angle_gamma   90.00
#
_symmetry.space_group_name_H-M   'P 1'
#
loop_
_entity.id
_entity.type
_entity.pdbx_description
1 polymer ?
#
loop_
_entity_poly.entity_id
_entity_poly.type
_entity_poly.pdbx_seq_one_letter_code
_entity_poly.pdbx_strand_id
1 'polypeptide(L)'
;MKLFYAACGLAALSLAAPANADRVLTEDGRIIKPLKAREEGDGYRLTFEIGEIVTKDKKGIASIEIEGDMSDYVPQNEDEAQKLADGYIRYDGKWWSKPAYEAQLKKEFEESRERTQELAEHSEWHNAWSKETRHFVFRTNTSPELLDYYAELLETYYGMMDKRVGIKPKGEYRKIKMTVNIYKSREEFHELNAAGVGGGVAGYFWSYDNTLNFYHDYEEPAVSDWVGLHECTHLLTFLIDQEYQSQIWLNEGVADFFGSADVKVEKKKGKFDIEIVPGKLQTDRVLTVQQAIKEKNDIKLEDLFFINRRDFHSFQYAHAWSFVYFLNNYDKGKYQKGFTKFFKALYTLEKGVPYERVPAAGKTGTGKSVTPEDIRALLLEKIKVDDVAALEKEWKEFIAAIPVDGPEARLKRGLRAVYQWEFEEALPDLNAAIEAGIQDPRAYWGRGRAKLWSGKGAESVSDFEKAVEMDPLSASFRYALSEGLAFKTIFTQEGKVGNPDARLQAGLAHELDPENERYREWFEEMAE
;
A
#
# COMPACT_ATOMS: atom_id res chain seq x y z
N MET A 1 6.96 12.05 -38.57
CA MET A 1 6.77 13.35 -39.24
C MET A 1 5.28 13.58 -39.43
N LYS A 2 4.74 14.58 -38.72
CA LYS A 2 3.37 15.16 -38.80
C LYS A 2 2.22 14.28 -38.27
N LEU A 3 1.75 14.56 -37.04
CA LEU A 3 0.70 15.54 -36.71
C LEU A 3 -0.69 15.00 -37.07
N PHE A 4 -1.31 14.30 -36.12
CA PHE A 4 -2.75 14.34 -35.87
C PHE A 4 -2.95 14.22 -34.35
N TYR A 5 -2.75 15.35 -33.66
CA TYR A 5 -3.45 15.62 -32.42
C TYR A 5 -4.93 15.69 -32.78
N ALA A 6 -5.65 14.60 -32.60
CA ALA A 6 -7.10 14.63 -32.58
C ALA A 6 -7.50 15.18 -31.22
N ALA A 7 -7.85 16.46 -31.21
CA ALA A 7 -8.64 17.07 -30.16
C ALA A 7 -9.99 16.35 -30.08
N CYS A 8 -10.06 15.28 -29.29
CA CYS A 8 -11.33 14.78 -28.78
C CYS A 8 -11.62 15.54 -27.48
N GLY A 9 -12.82 16.11 -27.43
CA GLY A 9 -13.20 17.17 -26.51
C GLY A 9 -12.96 16.81 -25.05
N LEU A 10 -12.36 17.75 -24.34
CA LEU A 10 -12.65 18.03 -22.94
C LEU A 10 -14.16 18.24 -22.80
N ALA A 11 -14.93 17.16 -22.71
CA ALA A 11 -16.14 17.18 -21.91
C ALA A 11 -15.65 17.13 -20.47
N ALA A 12 -15.26 18.30 -19.94
CA ALA A 12 -15.19 18.52 -18.52
C ALA A 12 -16.61 18.27 -17.97
N LEU A 13 -16.91 17.02 -17.61
CA LEU A 13 -17.91 16.75 -16.61
C LEU A 13 -17.32 17.30 -15.32
N SER A 14 -17.59 18.60 -15.14
CA SER A 14 -17.31 19.32 -13.92
C SER A 14 -18.00 18.58 -12.78
N LEU A 15 -17.24 17.94 -11.91
CA LEU A 15 -17.72 17.53 -10.59
C LEU A 15 -17.82 18.77 -9.70
N ALA A 16 -18.67 19.73 -10.11
CA ALA A 16 -19.39 20.48 -9.10
C ALA A 16 -20.29 19.45 -8.44
N ALA A 17 -20.15 19.21 -7.13
CA ALA A 17 -21.16 18.47 -6.40
C ALA A 17 -22.52 19.08 -6.80
N PRO A 18 -23.49 18.27 -7.27
CA PRO A 18 -24.76 18.83 -7.67
C PRO A 18 -25.29 19.63 -6.49
N ALA A 19 -25.79 20.84 -6.74
CA ALA A 19 -26.18 21.82 -5.72
C ALA A 19 -27.29 21.34 -4.76
N ASN A 20 -27.64 20.05 -4.81
CA ASN A 20 -28.67 19.37 -4.05
C ASN A 20 -28.24 17.99 -3.50
N ALA A 21 -26.94 17.69 -3.37
CA ALA A 21 -26.46 16.40 -2.86
C ALA A 21 -26.54 16.32 -1.33
N ASP A 22 -26.91 15.14 -0.83
CA ASP A 22 -26.76 14.77 0.57
C ASP A 22 -25.29 14.44 0.88
N ARG A 23 -24.91 14.44 2.16
CA ARG A 23 -23.57 14.03 2.61
C ARG A 23 -23.66 12.78 3.46
N VAL A 24 -22.89 11.78 3.08
CA VAL A 24 -22.70 10.55 3.84
C VAL A 24 -21.28 10.56 4.40
N LEU A 25 -21.15 10.74 5.71
CA LEU A 25 -19.89 10.56 6.42
C LEU A 25 -19.74 9.09 6.76
N THR A 26 -18.67 8.47 6.28
CA THR A 26 -18.36 7.07 6.57
C THR A 26 -17.59 6.92 7.88
N GLU A 27 -17.58 5.73 8.45
CA GLU A 27 -16.82 5.42 9.67
C GLU A 27 -15.30 5.56 9.48
N ASP A 28 -14.82 5.42 8.23
CA ASP A 28 -13.42 5.62 7.84
C ASP A 28 -13.07 7.09 7.51
N GLY A 29 -14.04 8.01 7.64
CA GLY A 29 -13.83 9.46 7.50
C GLY A 29 -13.94 10.00 6.07
N ARG A 30 -14.31 9.18 5.09
CA ARG A 30 -14.69 9.65 3.75
C ARG A 30 -16.02 10.39 3.78
N ILE A 31 -16.20 11.30 2.82
CA ILE A 31 -17.45 12.01 2.59
C ILE A 31 -17.93 11.63 1.19
N ILE A 32 -19.01 10.86 1.12
CA ILE A 32 -19.67 10.48 -0.13
C ILE A 32 -20.83 11.44 -0.37
N LYS A 33 -21.01 11.92 -1.60
CA LYS A 33 -22.01 12.93 -1.95
C LYS A 33 -23.08 12.42 -2.94
N PRO A 34 -23.97 11.50 -2.52
CA PRO A 34 -25.06 11.05 -3.39
C PRO A 34 -26.07 12.18 -3.62
N LEU A 35 -26.83 12.10 -4.72
CA LEU A 35 -27.99 12.96 -4.95
C LEU A 35 -29.01 12.85 -3.83
N LYS A 36 -29.25 11.62 -3.34
CA LYS A 36 -30.11 11.34 -2.19
C LYS A 36 -29.57 10.20 -1.36
N ALA A 37 -29.74 10.28 -0.05
CA ALA A 37 -29.41 9.24 0.92
C ALA A 37 -30.59 9.06 1.88
N ARG A 38 -31.33 7.95 1.76
CA ARG A 38 -32.54 7.69 2.55
C ARG A 38 -32.46 6.36 3.26
N GLU A 39 -33.06 6.25 4.44
CA GLU A 39 -33.20 4.98 5.14
C GLU A 39 -34.00 4.00 4.29
N GLU A 40 -33.51 2.77 4.16
CA GLU A 40 -34.22 1.67 3.53
C GLU A 40 -33.92 0.37 4.28
N GLY A 41 -34.97 -0.25 4.82
CA GLY A 41 -34.82 -1.40 5.70
C GLY A 41 -33.93 -1.06 6.90
N ASP A 42 -32.89 -1.88 7.13
CA ASP A 42 -31.91 -1.68 8.20
C ASP A 42 -30.71 -0.82 7.75
N GLY A 43 -30.65 -0.39 6.48
CA GLY A 43 -29.56 0.37 5.89
C GLY A 43 -30.04 1.64 5.18
N TYR A 44 -29.38 1.96 4.06
CA TYR A 44 -29.65 3.17 3.29
C TYR A 44 -29.65 2.90 1.78
N ARG A 45 -30.49 3.65 1.06
CA ARG A 45 -30.40 3.85 -0.38
C ARG A 45 -29.65 5.14 -0.67
N LEU A 46 -28.54 5.02 -1.37
CA LEU A 46 -27.76 6.12 -1.90
C LEU A 46 -27.99 6.20 -3.41
N THR A 47 -28.55 7.30 -3.88
CA THR A 47 -28.86 7.54 -5.29
C THR A 47 -27.80 8.47 -5.89
N PHE A 48 -27.20 8.05 -7.00
CA PHE A 48 -26.24 8.80 -7.81
C PHE A 48 -26.81 9.03 -9.22
N GLU A 49 -26.13 9.81 -10.06
CA GLU A 49 -26.58 10.02 -11.44
C GLU A 49 -26.56 8.72 -12.25
N ILE A 50 -25.53 7.89 -12.04
CA ILE A 50 -25.33 6.64 -12.80
C ILE A 50 -26.12 5.45 -12.26
N GLY A 51 -26.58 5.51 -11.01
CA GLY A 51 -27.30 4.40 -10.39
C GLY A 51 -27.40 4.50 -8.88
N GLU A 52 -27.66 3.37 -8.22
CA GLU A 52 -27.96 3.33 -6.79
C GLU A 52 -27.11 2.31 -6.04
N ILE A 53 -26.83 2.62 -4.77
CA ILE A 53 -26.21 1.74 -3.81
C ILE A 53 -27.18 1.51 -2.66
N VAL A 54 -27.56 0.26 -2.43
CA VAL A 54 -28.38 -0.11 -1.26
C VAL A 54 -27.50 -0.84 -0.26
N THR A 55 -27.37 -0.30 0.94
CA THR A 55 -26.68 -0.95 2.05
C THR A 55 -27.65 -1.85 2.81
N LYS A 56 -27.18 -3.01 3.28
CA LYS A 56 -28.02 -3.97 4.03
C LYS A 56 -28.21 -3.56 5.49
N ASP A 57 -27.26 -2.80 6.01
CA ASP A 57 -27.23 -2.28 7.37
C ASP A 57 -26.56 -0.88 7.36
N LYS A 58 -26.39 -0.30 8.55
CA LYS A 58 -25.77 1.02 8.72
C LYS A 58 -24.24 0.95 8.83
N LYS A 59 -23.62 -0.22 8.69
CA LYS A 59 -22.17 -0.39 8.86
C LYS A 59 -21.40 0.42 7.82
N GLY A 60 -20.29 1.02 8.23
CA GLY A 60 -19.47 1.87 7.36
C GLY A 60 -20.02 3.28 7.18
N ILE A 61 -21.23 3.60 7.66
CA ILE A 61 -21.82 4.95 7.63
C ILE A 61 -21.89 5.51 9.05
N ALA A 62 -21.11 6.54 9.34
CA ALA A 62 -21.11 7.23 10.62
C ALA A 62 -22.32 8.16 10.78
N SER A 63 -22.64 8.94 9.74
CA SER A 63 -23.81 9.81 9.73
C SER A 63 -24.23 10.19 8.31
N ILE A 64 -25.51 10.53 8.15
CA ILE A 64 -26.04 11.13 6.93
C ILE A 64 -26.57 12.50 7.27
N GLU A 65 -26.11 13.48 6.51
CA GLU A 65 -26.61 14.85 6.52
C GLU A 65 -27.47 14.98 5.28
N ILE A 66 -28.79 15.12 5.48
CA ILE A 66 -29.71 15.44 4.40
C ILE A 66 -29.49 16.91 4.08
N GLU A 67 -29.04 17.19 2.87
CA GLU A 67 -28.59 18.50 2.42
C GLU A 67 -29.06 18.77 1.00
N GLY A 68 -29.30 20.04 0.66
CA GLY A 68 -29.73 20.41 -0.68
C GLY A 68 -31.24 20.22 -0.92
N ASP A 69 -31.67 19.07 -1.47
CA ASP A 69 -33.10 18.77 -1.68
C ASP A 69 -33.77 18.33 -0.36
N MET A 70 -34.12 19.33 0.46
CA MET A 70 -34.77 19.16 1.76
C MET A 70 -36.28 18.84 1.64
N SER A 71 -36.80 18.54 0.44
CA SER A 71 -38.25 18.39 0.21
C SER A 71 -38.91 17.26 1.01
N ASP A 72 -38.14 16.25 1.40
CA ASP A 72 -38.55 15.10 2.20
C ASP A 72 -37.87 15.06 3.59
N TYR A 73 -37.19 16.14 3.98
CA TYR A 73 -36.61 16.27 5.32
C TYR A 73 -37.70 16.49 6.37
N VAL A 74 -37.66 15.70 7.45
CA VAL A 74 -38.57 15.82 8.58
C VAL A 74 -37.90 16.59 9.73
N PRO A 75 -38.31 17.84 10.03
CA PRO A 75 -37.71 18.63 11.10
C PRO A 75 -37.91 17.98 12.47
N GLN A 76 -36.87 18.02 13.29
CA GLN A 76 -36.84 17.37 14.61
C GLN A 76 -37.42 18.23 15.74
N ASN A 77 -37.60 19.53 15.49
CA ASN A 77 -38.14 20.50 16.45
C ASN A 77 -38.73 21.72 15.73
N GLU A 78 -39.39 22.60 16.50
CA GLU A 78 -40.06 23.80 15.96
C GLU A 78 -39.08 24.81 15.32
N ASP A 79 -37.85 24.90 15.81
CA ASP A 79 -36.82 25.80 15.25
C ASP A 79 -36.38 25.36 13.86
N GLU A 80 -36.15 24.06 13.65
CA GLU A 80 -35.86 23.51 12.32
C GLU A 80 -37.04 23.68 11.36
N ALA A 81 -38.28 23.46 11.86
CA ALA A 81 -39.48 23.67 11.06
C ALA A 81 -39.62 25.13 10.60
N GLN A 82 -39.34 26.09 11.48
CA GLN A 82 -39.37 27.52 11.15
C GLN A 82 -38.27 27.88 10.14
N LYS A 83 -37.04 27.38 10.33
CA LYS A 83 -35.92 27.62 9.40
C LYS A 83 -36.22 27.11 8.00
N LEU A 84 -36.81 25.93 7.87
CA LEU A 84 -37.25 25.40 6.58
C LEU A 84 -38.34 26.27 5.95
N ALA A 85 -39.31 26.72 6.74
CA ALA A 85 -40.35 27.63 6.27
C ALA A 85 -39.78 28.98 5.79
N ASP A 86 -38.69 29.45 6.42
CA ASP A 86 -37.97 30.67 6.05
C ASP A 86 -36.97 30.45 4.88
N GLY A 87 -36.92 29.25 4.31
CA GLY A 87 -36.08 28.93 3.16
C GLY A 87 -34.59 28.72 3.48
N TYR A 88 -34.27 28.32 4.71
CA TYR A 88 -32.92 27.89 5.09
C TYR A 88 -32.67 26.44 4.66
N ILE A 89 -31.41 26.15 4.36
CA ILE A 89 -30.90 24.85 3.95
C ILE A 89 -29.87 24.41 4.99
N ARG A 90 -29.85 23.11 5.32
CA ARG A 90 -28.82 22.53 6.18
C ARG A 90 -27.62 22.14 5.32
N TYR A 91 -26.42 22.59 5.70
CA TYR A 91 -25.17 22.29 5.02
C TYR A 91 -23.99 22.31 6.01
N ASP A 92 -23.17 21.25 6.02
CA ASP A 92 -22.01 21.08 6.91
C ASP A 92 -22.39 21.27 8.40
N GLY A 93 -23.47 20.61 8.80
CA GLY A 93 -24.01 20.66 10.16
C GLY A 93 -24.62 22.01 10.60
N LYS A 94 -24.75 22.98 9.69
CA LYS A 94 -25.25 24.34 9.98
C LYS A 94 -26.45 24.72 9.11
N TRP A 95 -27.25 25.67 9.60
CA TRP A 95 -28.35 26.25 8.84
C TRP A 95 -27.89 27.50 8.09
N TRP A 96 -28.10 27.52 6.79
CA TRP A 96 -27.72 28.60 5.88
C TRP A 96 -28.96 29.16 5.21
N SER A 97 -29.08 30.49 5.13
CA SER A 97 -30.07 31.08 4.21
C SER A 97 -29.73 30.65 2.79
N LYS A 98 -30.72 30.43 1.92
CA LYS A 98 -30.49 30.03 0.53
C LYS A 98 -29.39 30.82 -0.21
N PRO A 99 -29.32 32.17 -0.15
CA PRO A 99 -28.25 32.92 -0.82
C PRO A 99 -26.84 32.66 -0.24
N ALA A 100 -26.74 32.43 1.07
CA ALA A 100 -25.47 32.12 1.72
C ALA A 100 -25.00 30.70 1.38
N TYR A 101 -25.93 29.76 1.26
CA TYR A 101 -25.66 28.40 0.78
C TYR A 101 -25.13 28.42 -0.67
N GLU A 102 -25.83 29.11 -1.58
CA GLU A 102 -25.41 29.24 -2.98
C GLU A 102 -24.02 29.89 -3.11
N ALA A 103 -23.71 30.89 -2.28
CA ALA A 103 -22.39 31.51 -2.24
C ALA A 103 -21.29 30.55 -1.73
N GLN A 104 -21.59 29.74 -0.72
CA GLN A 104 -20.67 28.74 -0.18
C GLN A 104 -20.38 27.64 -1.20
N LEU A 105 -21.40 27.11 -1.89
CA LEU A 105 -21.21 26.14 -2.96
C LEU A 105 -20.33 26.67 -4.08
N LYS A 106 -20.55 27.94 -4.49
CA LYS A 106 -19.73 28.58 -5.50
C LYS A 106 -18.25 28.68 -5.08
N LYS A 107 -18.01 29.03 -3.81
CA LYS A 107 -16.66 29.10 -3.26
C LYS A 107 -15.97 27.74 -3.26
N GLU A 108 -16.64 26.70 -2.77
CA GLU A 108 -16.10 25.33 -2.76
C GLU A 108 -15.85 24.80 -4.16
N PHE A 109 -16.72 25.14 -5.12
CA PHE A 109 -16.51 24.81 -6.52
C PHE A 109 -15.25 25.50 -7.09
N GLU A 110 -15.05 26.79 -6.77
CA GLU A 110 -13.85 27.52 -7.18
C GLU A 110 -12.58 26.91 -6.56
N GLU A 111 -12.60 26.59 -5.26
CA GLU A 111 -11.49 25.93 -4.54
C GLU A 111 -11.19 24.53 -5.11
N SER A 112 -12.23 23.72 -5.35
CA SER A 112 -12.10 22.39 -5.96
C SER A 112 -11.53 22.48 -7.38
N ARG A 113 -12.00 23.43 -8.18
CA ARG A 113 -11.49 23.63 -9.55
C ARG A 113 -10.03 24.06 -9.54
N GLU A 114 -9.67 25.00 -8.66
CA GLU A 114 -8.27 25.42 -8.48
C GLU A 114 -7.39 24.23 -8.07
N ARG A 115 -7.89 23.39 -7.15
CA ARG A 115 -7.19 22.18 -6.72
C ARG A 115 -7.02 21.17 -7.84
N THR A 116 -8.07 20.84 -8.60
CA THR A 116 -7.97 19.93 -9.75
C THR A 116 -7.01 20.47 -10.79
N GLN A 117 -7.02 21.77 -11.03
CA GLN A 117 -6.08 22.41 -11.96
C GLN A 117 -4.64 22.28 -11.46
N GLU A 118 -4.37 22.56 -10.17
CA GLU A 118 -3.05 22.36 -9.56
C GLU A 118 -2.59 20.91 -9.73
N LEU A 119 -3.44 19.94 -9.40
CA LEU A 119 -3.10 18.52 -9.54
C LEU A 119 -2.79 18.15 -11.00
N ALA A 120 -3.58 18.65 -11.95
CA ALA A 120 -3.39 18.41 -13.38
C ALA A 120 -2.08 19.03 -13.92
N GLU A 121 -1.66 20.20 -13.40
CA GLU A 121 -0.39 20.84 -13.78
C GLU A 121 0.83 19.99 -13.37
N HIS A 122 0.67 19.15 -12.34
CA HIS A 122 1.72 18.33 -11.75
C HIS A 122 1.55 16.81 -12.00
N SER A 123 0.49 16.40 -12.70
CA SER A 123 0.15 14.98 -12.91
C SER A 123 1.19 14.23 -13.75
N GLU A 124 1.86 14.96 -14.65
CA GLU A 124 2.95 14.43 -15.46
C GLU A 124 4.27 14.41 -14.67
N TRP A 125 5.01 13.28 -14.72
CA TRP A 125 6.22 13.07 -13.90
C TRP A 125 7.30 14.16 -14.06
N HIS A 126 7.41 14.77 -15.24
CA HIS A 126 8.37 15.84 -15.50
C HIS A 126 8.05 17.14 -14.72
N ASN A 127 6.79 17.33 -14.32
CA ASN A 127 6.31 18.45 -13.52
C ASN A 127 6.06 18.07 -12.05
N ALA A 128 6.41 16.85 -11.62
CA ALA A 128 6.21 16.36 -10.26
C ALA A 128 6.64 17.37 -9.19
N TRP A 129 5.86 17.48 -8.11
CA TRP A 129 6.25 18.24 -6.92
C TRP A 129 7.57 17.72 -6.35
N SER A 130 8.33 18.61 -5.72
CA SER A 130 9.62 18.29 -5.12
C SER A 130 9.75 18.93 -3.74
N LYS A 131 10.32 18.18 -2.78
CA LYS A 131 10.58 18.66 -1.43
C LYS A 131 11.94 18.19 -0.94
N GLU A 132 12.80 19.13 -0.58
CA GLU A 132 14.09 18.84 0.04
C GLU A 132 13.94 18.80 1.57
N THR A 133 14.46 17.75 2.18
CA THR A 133 14.48 17.53 3.64
C THR A 133 15.92 17.49 4.14
N ARG A 134 16.18 17.01 5.35
CA ARG A 134 17.54 16.98 5.91
C ARG A 134 18.40 15.95 5.17
N HIS A 135 17.85 14.78 4.86
CA HIS A 135 18.58 13.65 4.30
C HIS A 135 18.17 13.30 2.87
N PHE A 136 17.00 13.76 2.40
CA PHE A 136 16.43 13.33 1.12
C PHE A 136 15.93 14.49 0.25
N VAL A 137 15.77 14.21 -1.04
CA VAL A 137 14.96 14.99 -1.98
C VAL A 137 13.79 14.12 -2.41
N PHE A 138 12.57 14.50 -2.07
CA PHE A 138 11.37 13.77 -2.44
C PHE A 138 10.78 14.33 -3.73
N ARG A 139 10.25 13.45 -4.57
CA ARG A 139 9.51 13.80 -5.79
C ARG A 139 8.25 12.95 -5.88
N THR A 140 7.14 13.58 -6.24
CA THR A 140 5.90 12.86 -6.52
C THR A 140 5.00 13.63 -7.47
N ASN A 141 4.25 12.93 -8.30
CA ASN A 141 3.14 13.45 -9.09
C ASN A 141 1.78 12.97 -8.54
N THR A 142 1.74 12.58 -7.27
CA THR A 142 0.50 12.23 -6.56
C THR A 142 -0.20 13.48 -6.04
N SER A 143 0.31 14.06 -4.96
CA SER A 143 -0.20 15.27 -4.32
C SER A 143 0.83 15.88 -3.36
N PRO A 144 0.71 17.17 -2.99
CA PRO A 144 1.53 17.79 -1.94
C PRO A 144 1.39 17.11 -0.56
N GLU A 145 0.23 16.55 -0.24
CA GLU A 145 -0.05 15.91 1.04
C GLU A 145 0.69 14.58 1.18
N LEU A 146 0.71 13.78 0.12
CA LEU A 146 1.49 12.54 0.09
C LEU A 146 3.00 12.83 0.04
N LEU A 147 3.42 13.91 -0.64
CA LEU A 147 4.79 14.39 -0.57
C LEU A 147 5.21 14.72 0.87
N ASP A 148 4.37 15.46 1.60
CA ASP A 148 4.61 15.82 2.99
C ASP A 148 4.59 14.60 3.92
N TYR A 149 3.67 13.67 3.68
CA TYR A 149 3.55 12.43 4.43
C TYR A 149 4.80 11.56 4.31
N TYR A 150 5.22 11.22 3.08
CA TYR A 150 6.40 10.39 2.85
C TYR A 150 7.70 11.08 3.28
N ALA A 151 7.76 12.40 3.17
CA ALA A 151 8.87 13.18 3.70
C ALA A 151 9.04 12.98 5.22
N GLU A 152 7.95 13.09 5.98
CA GLU A 152 7.99 12.89 7.44
C GLU A 152 8.25 11.41 7.79
N LEU A 153 7.61 10.47 7.07
CA LEU A 153 7.76 9.04 7.31
C LEU A 153 9.22 8.59 7.18
N LEU A 154 9.87 8.92 6.07
CA LEU A 154 11.24 8.45 5.81
C LEU A 154 12.30 9.24 6.58
N GLU A 155 12.06 10.51 6.94
CA GLU A 155 12.93 11.25 7.88
C GLU A 155 12.85 10.68 9.30
N THR A 156 11.64 10.35 9.77
CA THR A 156 11.42 9.66 11.05
C THR A 156 12.13 8.30 11.04
N TYR A 157 11.97 7.54 9.96
CA TYR A 157 12.61 6.25 9.78
C TYR A 157 14.14 6.36 9.76
N TYR A 158 14.70 7.34 9.04
CA TYR A 158 16.14 7.64 9.05
C TYR A 158 16.62 7.86 10.48
N GLY A 159 15.94 8.73 11.24
CA GLY A 159 16.31 9.05 12.61
C GLY A 159 16.26 7.83 13.54
N MET A 160 15.29 6.93 13.36
CA MET A 160 15.22 5.66 14.09
C MET A 160 16.42 4.76 13.75
N MET A 161 16.70 4.57 12.46
CA MET A 161 17.77 3.70 11.99
C MET A 161 19.14 4.24 12.38
N ASP A 162 19.39 5.55 12.24
CA ASP A 162 20.65 6.19 12.64
C ASP A 162 20.95 5.99 14.14
N LYS A 163 19.95 6.16 15.02
CA LYS A 163 20.11 5.85 16.45
C LYS A 163 20.51 4.39 16.70
N ARG A 164 20.05 3.45 15.87
CA ARG A 164 20.32 2.01 16.01
C ARG A 164 21.69 1.61 15.46
N VAL A 165 22.07 2.13 14.30
CA VAL A 165 23.22 1.61 13.51
C VAL A 165 24.36 2.63 13.39
N GLY A 166 24.06 3.93 13.50
CA GLY A 166 25.00 5.04 13.36
C GLY A 166 25.41 5.23 11.90
N ILE A 167 24.50 5.78 11.09
CA ILE A 167 24.69 5.99 9.65
C ILE A 167 25.75 7.08 9.47
N LYS A 168 26.86 6.74 8.82
CA LYS A 168 27.99 7.65 8.61
C LYS A 168 28.50 7.55 7.17
N PRO A 169 27.85 8.24 6.22
CA PRO A 169 28.24 8.20 4.82
C PRO A 169 29.71 8.59 4.63
N LYS A 170 30.37 7.97 3.65
CA LYS A 170 31.77 8.25 3.29
C LYS A 170 31.84 9.03 1.98
N GLY A 171 32.96 9.72 1.75
CA GLY A 171 33.21 10.42 0.49
C GLY A 171 32.14 11.44 0.11
N GLU A 172 31.70 11.39 -1.14
CA GLU A 172 30.68 12.28 -1.72
C GLU A 172 29.30 12.14 -1.07
N TYR A 173 28.94 10.95 -0.58
CA TYR A 173 27.65 10.66 0.04
C TYR A 173 27.41 11.42 1.36
N ARG A 174 28.43 12.12 1.90
CA ARG A 174 28.26 13.06 3.01
C ARG A 174 27.52 14.35 2.61
N LYS A 175 27.49 14.65 1.31
CA LYS A 175 26.97 15.90 0.75
C LYS A 175 25.79 15.68 -0.20
N ILE A 176 25.56 14.44 -0.62
CA ILE A 176 24.46 14.07 -1.52
C ILE A 176 23.25 13.69 -0.69
N LYS A 177 22.09 14.26 -1.01
CA LYS A 177 20.79 13.80 -0.54
C LYS A 177 20.26 12.76 -1.51
N MET A 178 19.82 11.62 -0.98
CA MET A 178 19.25 10.57 -1.84
C MET A 178 17.87 11.01 -2.35
N THR A 179 17.54 10.66 -3.58
CA THR A 179 16.24 11.02 -4.16
C THR A 179 15.22 9.93 -3.86
N VAL A 180 14.02 10.31 -3.43
CA VAL A 180 12.88 9.41 -3.22
C VAL A 180 11.79 9.78 -4.21
N ASN A 181 11.52 8.89 -5.15
CA ASN A 181 10.52 9.03 -6.20
C ASN A 181 9.29 8.21 -5.84
N ILE A 182 8.14 8.88 -5.66
CA ILE A 182 6.84 8.27 -5.38
C ILE A 182 5.92 8.50 -6.58
N TYR A 183 5.67 7.46 -7.36
CA TYR A 183 4.84 7.52 -8.58
C TYR A 183 3.35 7.42 -8.24
N LYS A 184 2.50 8.01 -9.09
CA LYS A 184 1.05 8.02 -8.87
C LYS A 184 0.36 6.68 -9.09
N SER A 185 1.00 5.75 -9.81
CA SER A 185 0.46 4.42 -10.03
C SER A 185 1.55 3.39 -10.28
N ARG A 186 1.17 2.12 -10.17
CA ARG A 186 2.02 0.97 -10.50
C ARG A 186 2.41 0.98 -11.98
N GLU A 187 1.46 1.30 -12.84
CA GLU A 187 1.64 1.34 -14.29
C GLU A 187 2.69 2.38 -14.67
N GLU A 188 2.56 3.60 -14.14
CA GLU A 188 3.52 4.67 -14.39
C GLU A 188 4.89 4.34 -13.81
N PHE A 189 4.96 3.77 -12.61
CA PHE A 189 6.21 3.27 -12.05
C PHE A 189 6.88 2.24 -13.00
N HIS A 190 6.12 1.29 -13.55
CA HIS A 190 6.68 0.30 -14.47
C HIS A 190 7.06 0.88 -15.84
N GLU A 191 6.40 1.94 -16.29
CA GLU A 191 6.74 2.65 -17.52
C GLU A 191 8.00 3.52 -17.36
N LEU A 192 8.11 4.23 -16.23
CA LEU A 192 9.13 5.25 -16.00
C LEU A 192 10.36 4.76 -15.23
N ASN A 193 10.34 3.57 -14.64
CA ASN A 193 11.49 3.09 -13.86
C ASN A 193 12.72 2.92 -14.76
N ALA A 194 13.81 3.60 -14.38
CA ALA A 194 15.06 3.56 -15.14
C ALA A 194 15.84 2.25 -14.97
N ALA A 195 15.51 1.44 -13.94
CA ALA A 195 16.20 0.19 -13.66
C ALA A 195 15.70 -1.00 -14.50
N GLY A 196 14.58 -0.86 -15.23
CA GLY A 196 13.97 -1.93 -16.01
C GLY A 196 13.51 -3.11 -15.15
N VAL A 197 12.99 -2.82 -13.95
CA VAL A 197 12.50 -3.86 -13.03
C VAL A 197 11.23 -4.52 -13.57
N GLY A 198 11.09 -5.83 -13.33
CA GLY A 198 9.94 -6.61 -13.81
C GLY A 198 8.61 -6.19 -13.16
N GLY A 199 7.49 -6.51 -13.82
CA GLY A 199 6.14 -6.10 -13.42
C GLY A 199 5.68 -6.51 -12.02
N GLY A 200 6.37 -7.43 -11.34
CA GLY A 200 6.08 -7.84 -9.96
C GLY A 200 6.71 -6.95 -8.88
N VAL A 201 7.64 -6.05 -9.24
CA VAL A 201 8.40 -5.25 -8.27
C VAL A 201 7.58 -4.03 -7.84
N ALA A 202 7.38 -3.85 -6.53
CA ALA A 202 6.61 -2.72 -5.99
C ALA A 202 7.46 -1.46 -5.70
N GLY A 203 8.77 -1.64 -5.54
CA GLY A 203 9.73 -0.57 -5.37
C GLY A 203 11.16 -1.10 -5.46
N TYR A 204 12.13 -0.19 -5.59
CA TYR A 204 13.54 -0.52 -5.53
C TYR A 204 14.39 0.68 -5.09
N PHE A 205 15.45 0.41 -4.35
CA PHE A 205 16.60 1.31 -4.23
C PHE A 205 17.67 0.99 -5.29
N TRP A 206 18.16 2.01 -6.00
CA TRP A 206 19.24 1.88 -6.97
C TRP A 206 20.44 2.77 -6.63
N SER A 207 21.58 2.13 -6.33
CA SER A 207 22.80 2.85 -5.97
C SER A 207 23.46 3.57 -7.15
N TYR A 208 23.09 3.25 -8.40
CA TYR A 208 23.69 3.85 -9.60
C TYR A 208 23.35 5.34 -9.73
N ASP A 209 22.08 5.70 -9.55
CA ASP A 209 21.57 7.07 -9.63
C ASP A 209 21.15 7.64 -8.26
N ASN A 210 21.34 6.87 -7.18
CA ASN A 210 21.02 7.25 -5.80
C ASN A 210 19.53 7.50 -5.57
N THR A 211 18.67 6.72 -6.24
CA THR A 211 17.22 6.83 -6.15
C THR A 211 16.58 5.69 -5.39
N LEU A 212 15.55 5.99 -4.59
CA LEU A 212 14.57 5.05 -4.06
C LEU A 212 13.27 5.31 -4.81
N ASN A 213 12.70 4.28 -5.42
CA ASN A 213 11.56 4.38 -6.32
C ASN A 213 10.46 3.43 -5.88
N PHE A 214 9.23 3.92 -5.77
CA PHE A 214 8.03 3.10 -5.49
C PHE A 214 6.78 3.88 -5.88
N TYR A 215 5.62 3.23 -5.94
CA TYR A 215 4.35 3.91 -6.18
C TYR A 215 3.48 3.99 -4.92
N HIS A 216 2.60 4.97 -4.89
CA HIS A 216 1.53 5.03 -3.90
C HIS A 216 0.35 4.16 -4.37
N ASP A 217 -0.02 3.20 -3.55
CA ASP A 217 -1.21 2.38 -3.71
C ASP A 217 -2.34 3.00 -2.88
N TYR A 218 -3.30 3.62 -3.55
CA TYR A 218 -4.43 4.27 -2.91
C TYR A 218 -5.41 3.26 -2.27
N GLU A 219 -5.41 2.00 -2.73
CA GLU A 219 -6.26 0.95 -2.19
C GLU A 219 -5.63 0.32 -0.94
N GLU A 220 -4.30 0.14 -0.94
CA GLU A 220 -3.54 -0.34 0.21
C GLU A 220 -2.36 0.57 0.58
N PRO A 221 -2.59 1.78 1.14
CA PRO A 221 -1.52 2.70 1.52
C PRO A 221 -0.47 2.09 2.46
N ALA A 222 -0.90 1.16 3.33
CA ALA A 222 -0.02 0.43 4.23
C ALA A 222 1.01 -0.46 3.49
N VAL A 223 0.69 -0.94 2.28
CA VAL A 223 1.65 -1.65 1.43
C VAL A 223 2.69 -0.68 0.91
N SER A 224 2.31 0.51 0.44
CA SER A 224 3.28 1.54 0.03
C SER A 224 4.18 1.98 1.18
N ASP A 225 3.67 2.08 2.40
CA ASP A 225 4.50 2.34 3.58
C ASP A 225 5.52 1.22 3.80
N TRP A 226 5.07 -0.04 3.77
CA TRP A 226 5.96 -1.21 3.90
C TRP A 226 7.04 -1.20 2.81
N VAL A 227 6.69 -0.98 1.54
CA VAL A 227 7.65 -0.89 0.42
C VAL A 227 8.62 0.27 0.64
N GLY A 228 8.12 1.46 0.95
CA GLY A 228 8.95 2.64 1.19
C GLY A 228 9.97 2.42 2.30
N LEU A 229 9.55 1.83 3.43
CA LEU A 229 10.43 1.50 4.55
C LEU A 229 11.39 0.34 4.24
N HIS A 230 10.94 -0.70 3.52
CA HIS A 230 11.77 -1.82 3.06
C HIS A 230 12.91 -1.32 2.17
N GLU A 231 12.58 -0.59 1.10
CA GLU A 231 13.56 -0.04 0.17
C GLU A 231 14.45 1.03 0.82
N CYS A 232 13.90 1.81 1.74
CA CYS A 232 14.70 2.74 2.53
C CYS A 232 15.72 1.99 3.39
N THR A 233 15.43 0.77 3.86
CA THR A 233 16.41 -0.04 4.58
C THR A 233 17.61 -0.41 3.70
N HIS A 234 17.40 -0.77 2.44
CA HIS A 234 18.49 -0.99 1.48
C HIS A 234 19.31 0.28 1.24
N LEU A 235 18.65 1.42 1.07
CA LEU A 235 19.32 2.71 0.94
C LEU A 235 20.17 3.04 2.17
N LEU A 236 19.60 2.93 3.37
CA LEU A 236 20.28 3.29 4.61
C LEU A 236 21.45 2.36 4.91
N THR A 237 21.31 1.06 4.63
CA THR A 237 22.42 0.11 4.78
C THR A 237 23.54 0.39 3.77
N PHE A 238 23.21 0.76 2.54
CA PHE A 238 24.18 1.27 1.56
C PHE A 238 24.90 2.54 2.05
N LEU A 239 24.21 3.43 2.77
CA LEU A 239 24.81 4.64 3.35
C LEU A 239 25.80 4.35 4.50
N ILE A 240 25.76 3.17 5.12
CA ILE A 240 26.73 2.77 6.16
C ILE A 240 28.10 2.49 5.53
N ASP A 241 28.15 1.65 4.50
CA ASP A 241 29.36 1.37 3.72
C ASP A 241 29.01 1.05 2.26
N GLN A 242 29.33 1.96 1.35
CA GLN A 242 28.96 1.88 -0.07
C GLN A 242 29.73 0.78 -0.84
N GLU A 243 30.83 0.28 -0.27
CA GLU A 243 31.59 -0.82 -0.87
C GLU A 243 31.04 -2.18 -0.46
N TYR A 244 30.33 -2.28 0.68
CA TYR A 244 29.89 -3.55 1.23
C TYR A 244 28.66 -4.11 0.50
N GLN A 245 28.76 -5.37 0.08
CA GLN A 245 27.69 -6.14 -0.54
C GLN A 245 27.21 -7.20 0.44
N SER A 246 25.97 -7.04 0.93
CA SER A 246 25.37 -7.95 1.91
C SER A 246 24.87 -9.24 1.25
N GLN A 247 24.90 -10.34 2.00
CA GLN A 247 24.28 -11.61 1.59
C GLN A 247 22.77 -11.45 1.49
N ILE A 248 22.15 -12.12 0.51
CA ILE A 248 20.74 -11.88 0.15
C ILE A 248 19.79 -12.13 1.32
N TRP A 249 19.94 -13.24 2.05
CA TRP A 249 19.03 -13.57 3.15
C TRP A 249 19.06 -12.50 4.24
N LEU A 250 20.24 -11.96 4.55
CA LEU A 250 20.39 -10.96 5.59
C LEU A 250 19.89 -9.59 5.11
N ASN A 251 20.25 -9.22 3.87
CA ASN A 251 19.80 -7.98 3.24
C ASN A 251 18.28 -7.89 3.23
N GLU A 252 17.62 -8.91 2.66
CA GLU A 252 16.17 -8.95 2.53
C GLU A 252 15.46 -9.21 3.86
N GLY A 253 15.97 -10.15 4.67
CA GLY A 253 15.36 -10.45 5.96
C GLY A 253 15.37 -9.27 6.92
N VAL A 254 16.43 -8.45 6.89
CA VAL A 254 16.49 -7.21 7.68
C VAL A 254 15.58 -6.14 7.10
N ALA A 255 15.64 -5.89 5.78
CA ALA A 255 14.78 -4.91 5.12
C ALA A 255 13.30 -5.19 5.39
N ASP A 256 12.90 -6.45 5.30
CA ASP A 256 11.53 -6.86 5.51
C ASP A 256 11.12 -6.81 6.99
N PHE A 257 12.02 -7.15 7.91
CA PHE A 257 11.75 -7.01 9.35
C PHE A 257 11.48 -5.55 9.74
N PHE A 258 12.30 -4.61 9.25
CA PHE A 258 12.09 -3.20 9.57
C PHE A 258 10.98 -2.55 8.73
N GLY A 259 10.82 -2.96 7.48
CA GLY A 259 9.71 -2.53 6.62
C GLY A 259 8.36 -2.97 7.16
N SER A 260 8.32 -4.14 7.82
CA SER A 260 7.18 -4.63 8.61
C SER A 260 6.98 -3.82 9.89
N ALA A 261 6.86 -2.49 9.82
CA ALA A 261 6.64 -1.65 10.98
C ALA A 261 5.16 -1.43 11.28
N ASP A 262 4.84 -1.17 12.55
CA ASP A 262 3.60 -0.50 12.92
C ASP A 262 3.84 1.01 12.82
N VAL A 263 3.15 1.65 11.86
CA VAL A 263 3.24 3.09 11.61
C VAL A 263 1.98 3.73 12.17
N LYS A 264 2.13 4.61 13.15
CA LYS A 264 1.03 5.41 13.69
C LYS A 264 1.18 6.85 13.25
N VAL A 265 0.12 7.39 12.69
CA VAL A 265 0.11 8.73 12.11
C VAL A 265 -0.92 9.57 12.84
N GLU A 266 -0.47 10.66 13.47
CA GLU A 266 -1.34 11.69 14.01
C GLU A 266 -1.11 13.00 13.25
N LYS A 267 -2.16 13.84 13.12
CA LYS A 267 -2.00 15.22 12.63
C LYS A 267 -2.07 16.19 13.79
N LYS A 268 -0.95 16.86 14.10
CA LYS A 268 -0.88 17.92 15.13
C LYS A 268 -0.60 19.27 14.47
N LYS A 269 -1.58 20.19 14.54
CA LYS A 269 -1.50 21.54 13.96
C LYS A 269 -1.10 21.54 12.48
N GLY A 270 -1.68 20.63 11.69
CA GLY A 270 -1.42 20.51 10.26
C GLY A 270 -0.09 19.84 9.89
N LYS A 271 0.65 19.26 10.85
CA LYS A 271 1.86 18.46 10.59
C LYS A 271 1.64 17.01 10.98
N PHE A 272 2.25 16.10 10.21
CA PHE A 272 2.31 14.70 10.57
C PHE A 272 3.22 14.51 11.79
N ASP A 273 2.75 13.71 12.75
CA ASP A 273 3.51 13.19 13.89
C ASP A 273 3.47 11.67 13.75
N ILE A 274 4.60 11.08 13.38
CA ILE A 274 4.69 9.66 12.99
C ILE A 274 5.50 8.90 14.04
N GLU A 275 4.91 7.82 14.56
CA GLU A 275 5.60 6.84 15.40
C GLU A 275 5.81 5.55 14.58
N ILE A 276 7.05 5.05 14.54
CA ILE A 276 7.41 3.81 13.83
C ILE A 276 7.91 2.78 14.85
N VAL A 277 7.21 1.65 14.93
CA VAL A 277 7.63 0.48 15.73
C VAL A 277 8.00 -0.67 14.79
N PRO A 278 9.29 -0.99 14.61
CA PRO A 278 9.71 -2.00 13.64
C PRO A 278 9.39 -3.43 14.12
N GLY A 279 9.28 -4.36 13.17
CA GLY A 279 9.18 -5.79 13.48
C GLY A 279 7.79 -6.24 13.93
N LYS A 280 6.73 -5.68 13.36
CA LYS A 280 5.36 -6.19 13.47
C LYS A 280 5.32 -7.64 12.98
N LEU A 281 4.62 -8.49 13.73
CA LEU A 281 4.45 -9.91 13.41
C LEU A 281 3.74 -10.08 12.06
N GLN A 282 4.40 -10.74 11.10
CA GLN A 282 3.85 -11.08 9.79
C GLN A 282 3.26 -12.49 9.84
N THR A 283 1.97 -12.61 10.12
CA THR A 283 1.29 -13.89 10.35
C THR A 283 1.32 -14.83 9.14
N ASP A 284 1.29 -14.28 7.93
CA ASP A 284 1.44 -15.00 6.68
C ASP A 284 2.84 -15.64 6.54
N ARG A 285 3.91 -14.92 6.92
CA ARG A 285 5.28 -15.45 6.91
C ARG A 285 5.46 -16.53 7.95
N VAL A 286 4.93 -16.32 9.16
CA VAL A 286 4.92 -17.36 10.21
C VAL A 286 4.18 -18.59 9.73
N LEU A 287 3.00 -18.44 9.14
CA LEU A 287 2.22 -19.56 8.60
C LEU A 287 3.01 -20.35 7.54
N THR A 288 3.69 -19.65 6.62
CA THR A 288 4.56 -20.28 5.61
C THR A 288 5.65 -21.13 6.25
N VAL A 289 6.36 -20.60 7.25
CA VAL A 289 7.43 -21.34 7.92
C VAL A 289 6.88 -22.49 8.78
N GLN A 290 5.77 -22.29 9.48
CA GLN A 290 5.10 -23.34 10.26
C GLN A 290 4.64 -24.51 9.39
N GLN A 291 4.02 -24.20 8.24
CA GLN A 291 3.64 -25.20 7.27
C GLN A 291 4.86 -25.94 6.75
N ALA A 292 5.95 -25.22 6.47
CA ALA A 292 7.16 -25.83 5.95
C ALA A 292 7.81 -26.81 6.96
N ILE A 293 7.85 -26.42 8.24
CA ILE A 293 8.33 -27.27 9.34
C ILE A 293 7.47 -28.54 9.46
N LYS A 294 6.14 -28.40 9.33
CA LYS A 294 5.21 -29.52 9.39
C LYS A 294 5.39 -30.49 8.23
N GLU A 295 5.63 -29.96 7.03
CA GLU A 295 5.83 -30.73 5.79
C GLU A 295 7.27 -31.24 5.63
N LYS A 296 8.19 -30.83 6.51
CA LYS A 296 9.63 -31.14 6.48
C LYS A 296 10.32 -30.67 5.20
N ASN A 297 9.88 -29.54 4.65
CA ASN A 297 10.48 -28.84 3.52
C ASN A 297 11.00 -27.44 3.92
N ASP A 298 11.11 -27.16 5.21
CA ASP A 298 11.66 -25.93 5.77
C ASP A 298 13.15 -25.73 5.44
N ILE A 299 13.55 -24.47 5.31
CA ILE A 299 14.95 -24.10 5.07
C ILE A 299 15.73 -24.24 6.39
N LYS A 300 16.86 -24.92 6.33
CA LYS A 300 17.82 -24.99 7.43
C LYS A 300 18.73 -23.77 7.45
N LEU A 301 19.27 -23.41 8.61
CA LEU A 301 20.24 -22.31 8.73
C LEU A 301 21.49 -22.57 7.89
N GLU A 302 21.93 -23.82 7.78
CA GLU A 302 23.06 -24.20 6.92
C GLU A 302 22.85 -23.85 5.44
N ASP A 303 21.62 -23.90 4.96
CA ASP A 303 21.27 -23.53 3.58
C ASP A 303 20.97 -22.02 3.48
N LEU A 304 20.27 -21.46 4.47
CA LEU A 304 19.90 -20.04 4.48
C LEU A 304 21.12 -19.11 4.43
N PHE A 305 22.19 -19.44 5.16
CA PHE A 305 23.41 -18.62 5.15
C PHE A 305 24.08 -18.55 3.77
N PHE A 306 23.91 -19.59 2.95
CA PHE A 306 24.61 -19.79 1.68
C PHE A 306 23.74 -19.54 0.46
N ILE A 307 22.46 -19.19 0.68
CA ILE A 307 21.53 -18.98 -0.41
C ILE A 307 21.96 -17.79 -1.27
N ASN A 308 21.87 -17.96 -2.59
CA ASN A 308 22.21 -16.91 -3.54
C ASN A 308 20.94 -16.21 -4.03
N ARG A 309 21.12 -15.03 -4.65
CA ARG A 309 20.01 -14.17 -5.11
C ARG A 309 19.09 -14.87 -6.12
N ARG A 310 19.61 -15.76 -6.96
CA ARG A 310 18.80 -16.44 -8.00
C ARG A 310 17.79 -17.41 -7.38
N ASP A 311 18.14 -18.00 -6.25
CA ASP A 311 17.32 -19.01 -5.57
C ASP A 311 16.51 -18.40 -4.41
N PHE A 312 16.38 -17.06 -4.35
CA PHE A 312 15.71 -16.32 -3.28
C PHE A 312 14.35 -15.76 -3.74
N HIS A 313 13.27 -16.39 -3.29
CA HIS A 313 11.89 -16.07 -3.64
C HIS A 313 11.01 -15.92 -2.39
N SER A 314 9.70 -15.74 -2.55
CA SER A 314 8.71 -15.52 -1.49
C SER A 314 8.85 -16.49 -0.30
N PHE A 315 9.17 -17.77 -0.57
CA PHE A 315 9.41 -18.79 0.46
C PHE A 315 10.67 -18.52 1.30
N GLN A 316 11.77 -18.12 0.66
CA GLN A 316 13.03 -17.77 1.33
C GLN A 316 12.89 -16.45 2.10
N TYR A 317 12.14 -15.48 1.57
CA TYR A 317 11.78 -14.26 2.29
C TYR A 317 11.11 -14.58 3.63
N ALA A 318 10.15 -15.50 3.65
CA ALA A 318 9.48 -15.92 4.88
C ALA A 318 10.46 -16.49 5.93
N HIS A 319 11.37 -17.36 5.50
CA HIS A 319 12.38 -17.94 6.39
C HIS A 319 13.37 -16.89 6.89
N ALA A 320 13.91 -16.06 6.00
CA ALA A 320 14.86 -15.00 6.35
C ALA A 320 14.26 -13.98 7.31
N TRP A 321 13.06 -13.49 7.02
CA TRP A 321 12.29 -12.62 7.92
C TRP A 321 12.06 -13.28 9.27
N SER A 322 11.62 -14.55 9.29
CA SER A 322 11.31 -15.24 10.56
C SER A 322 12.56 -15.46 11.43
N PHE A 323 13.72 -15.66 10.82
CA PHE A 323 14.98 -15.80 11.53
C PHE A 323 15.41 -14.46 12.12
N VAL A 324 15.32 -13.37 11.36
CA VAL A 324 15.56 -12.01 11.90
C VAL A 324 14.56 -11.66 13.00
N TYR A 325 13.29 -12.01 12.83
CA TYR A 325 12.25 -11.83 13.83
C TYR A 325 12.57 -12.59 15.13
N PHE A 326 12.98 -13.86 15.02
CA PHE A 326 13.47 -14.66 16.15
C PHE A 326 14.66 -14.01 16.86
N LEU A 327 15.68 -13.56 16.12
CA LEU A 327 16.86 -12.91 16.70
C LEU A 327 16.53 -11.62 17.48
N ASN A 328 15.40 -10.97 17.16
CA ASN A 328 14.96 -9.76 17.86
C ASN A 328 13.96 -10.03 19.00
N ASN A 329 13.20 -11.13 18.96
CA ASN A 329 12.03 -11.34 19.84
C ASN A 329 12.10 -12.58 20.74
N TYR A 330 12.97 -13.55 20.46
CA TYR A 330 13.07 -14.79 21.23
C TYR A 330 13.40 -14.54 22.71
N ASP A 331 12.70 -15.23 23.61
CA ASP A 331 12.91 -15.22 25.06
C ASP A 331 13.17 -13.81 25.62
N LYS A 332 12.20 -12.91 25.41
CA LYS A 332 12.26 -11.49 25.81
C LYS A 332 13.47 -10.75 25.23
N GLY A 333 13.85 -11.07 24.00
CA GLY A 333 14.96 -10.44 23.28
C GLY A 333 16.34 -10.96 23.68
N LYS A 334 16.46 -12.23 24.08
CA LYS A 334 17.72 -12.92 24.43
C LYS A 334 18.85 -12.59 23.44
N TYR A 335 18.55 -12.64 22.14
CA TYR A 335 19.53 -12.39 21.07
C TYR A 335 19.56 -10.95 20.54
N GLN A 336 18.61 -10.10 20.89
CA GLN A 336 18.40 -8.79 20.26
C GLN A 336 19.63 -7.88 20.35
N LYS A 337 20.26 -7.82 21.54
CA LYS A 337 21.49 -7.03 21.75
C LYS A 337 22.68 -7.59 20.97
N GLY A 338 22.79 -8.92 20.90
CA GLY A 338 23.83 -9.60 20.13
C GLY A 338 23.67 -9.35 18.64
N PHE A 339 22.44 -9.50 18.13
CA PHE A 339 22.09 -9.23 16.74
C PHE A 339 22.34 -7.76 16.35
N THR A 340 22.02 -6.81 17.24
CA THR A 340 22.32 -5.38 17.00
C THR A 340 23.84 -5.15 16.87
N LYS A 341 24.66 -5.82 17.68
CA LYS A 341 26.12 -5.75 17.57
C LYS A 341 26.64 -6.42 16.31
N PHE A 342 26.12 -7.58 15.96
CA PHE A 342 26.41 -8.29 14.71
C PHE A 342 26.12 -7.42 13.50
N PHE A 343 24.90 -6.89 13.42
CA PHE A 343 24.47 -6.03 12.33
C PHE A 343 25.40 -4.82 12.18
N LYS A 344 25.67 -4.11 13.28
CA LYS A 344 26.59 -2.98 13.26
C LYS A 344 28.01 -3.38 12.82
N ALA A 345 28.57 -4.44 13.38
CA ALA A 345 29.93 -4.89 13.07
C ALA A 345 30.07 -5.28 11.59
N LEU A 346 29.08 -6.00 11.06
CA LEU A 346 29.08 -6.46 9.68
C LEU A 346 28.94 -5.29 8.70
N TYR A 347 27.90 -4.47 8.83
CA TYR A 347 27.61 -3.40 7.87
C TYR A 347 28.61 -2.23 7.94
N THR A 348 29.32 -2.06 9.05
CA THR A 348 30.43 -1.09 9.15
C THR A 348 31.80 -1.68 8.80
N LEU A 349 31.87 -2.99 8.53
CA LEU A 349 33.12 -3.76 8.40
C LEU A 349 34.08 -3.42 9.55
N GLU A 350 33.61 -3.61 10.78
CA GLU A 350 34.38 -3.34 11.99
C GLU A 350 35.75 -4.03 11.93
N LYS A 351 36.77 -3.38 12.52
CA LYS A 351 38.14 -3.89 12.50
C LYS A 351 38.19 -5.35 12.97
N GLY A 352 38.62 -6.23 12.06
CA GLY A 352 38.74 -7.67 12.32
C GLY A 352 37.68 -8.52 11.59
N VAL A 353 36.65 -7.91 10.99
CA VAL A 353 35.72 -8.62 10.11
C VAL A 353 36.44 -8.89 8.76
N PRO A 354 36.66 -10.16 8.38
CA PRO A 354 37.29 -10.49 7.11
C PRO A 354 36.35 -10.16 5.94
N TYR A 355 36.91 -9.69 4.84
CA TYR A 355 36.16 -9.45 3.61
C TYR A 355 37.03 -9.73 2.38
N GLU A 356 36.39 -10.07 1.28
CA GLU A 356 37.00 -10.25 -0.04
C GLU A 356 36.65 -9.06 -0.94
N ARG A 357 37.52 -8.78 -1.91
CA ARG A 357 37.21 -7.82 -2.96
C ARG A 357 36.47 -8.50 -4.09
N VAL A 358 35.30 -7.96 -4.43
CA VAL A 358 34.42 -8.46 -5.50
C VAL A 358 34.18 -7.33 -6.51
N PRO A 359 33.69 -7.61 -7.73
CA PRO A 359 33.18 -6.56 -8.60
C PRO A 359 32.11 -5.72 -7.89
N ALA A 360 32.15 -4.39 -8.03
CA ALA A 360 31.14 -3.53 -7.41
C ALA A 360 29.74 -3.81 -7.97
N ALA A 361 28.76 -4.00 -7.08
CA ALA A 361 27.37 -4.19 -7.47
C ALA A 361 26.82 -2.88 -8.05
N GLY A 362 26.39 -2.91 -9.32
CA GLY A 362 25.75 -1.78 -9.98
C GLY A 362 26.68 -0.62 -10.35
N LYS A 363 28.02 -0.72 -10.18
CA LYS A 363 29.01 0.31 -10.58
C LYS A 363 30.28 -0.32 -11.13
N THR A 364 31.09 0.45 -11.85
CA THR A 364 32.45 0.05 -12.20
C THR A 364 33.36 0.15 -10.96
N GLY A 365 34.23 -0.84 -10.75
CA GLY A 365 35.18 -0.87 -9.63
C GLY A 365 35.07 -2.11 -8.76
N THR A 366 35.58 -2.03 -7.52
CA THR A 366 35.60 -3.14 -6.56
C THR A 366 34.72 -2.85 -5.35
N GLY A 367 33.84 -3.76 -5.00
CA GLY A 367 33.17 -3.82 -3.71
C GLY A 367 33.86 -4.78 -2.73
N LYS A 368 33.24 -4.96 -1.57
CA LYS A 368 33.64 -5.85 -0.49
C LYS A 368 32.50 -6.81 -0.19
N SER A 369 32.81 -8.08 0.00
CA SER A 369 31.84 -9.08 0.45
C SER A 369 32.42 -9.86 1.62
N VAL A 370 31.57 -10.23 2.57
CA VAL A 370 31.94 -11.14 3.66
C VAL A 370 31.38 -12.51 3.30
N THR A 371 32.18 -13.56 3.46
CA THR A 371 31.77 -14.91 3.12
C THR A 371 30.59 -15.36 3.99
N PRO A 372 29.73 -16.26 3.51
CA PRO A 372 28.68 -16.88 4.32
C PRO A 372 29.20 -17.49 5.63
N GLU A 373 30.36 -18.13 5.61
CA GLU A 373 31.03 -18.72 6.76
C GLU A 373 31.39 -17.67 7.81
N ASP A 374 32.00 -16.56 7.38
CA ASP A 374 32.41 -15.47 8.27
C ASP A 374 31.19 -14.72 8.82
N ILE A 375 30.14 -14.56 8.02
CA ILE A 375 28.86 -13.99 8.48
C ILE A 375 28.24 -14.87 9.58
N ARG A 376 28.17 -16.18 9.34
CA ARG A 376 27.67 -17.15 10.34
C ARG A 376 28.51 -17.10 11.60
N ALA A 377 29.84 -17.16 11.48
CA ALA A 377 30.75 -17.13 12.62
C ALA A 377 30.62 -15.84 13.43
N LEU A 378 30.54 -14.69 12.75
CA LEU A 378 30.34 -13.39 13.40
C LEU A 378 28.99 -13.32 14.11
N LEU A 379 27.91 -13.81 13.49
CA LEU A 379 26.59 -13.85 14.11
C LEU A 379 26.64 -14.65 15.41
N LEU A 380 27.11 -15.90 15.33
CA LEU A 380 27.25 -16.82 16.45
C LEU A 380 28.09 -16.23 17.59
N GLU A 381 29.23 -15.60 17.28
CA GLU A 381 30.07 -14.89 18.26
C GLU A 381 29.28 -13.78 18.98
N LYS A 382 28.58 -12.92 18.23
CA LYS A 382 27.90 -11.76 18.83
C LYS A 382 26.65 -12.14 19.62
N ILE A 383 25.97 -13.22 19.25
CA ILE A 383 24.81 -13.74 19.98
C ILE A 383 25.20 -14.75 21.07
N LYS A 384 26.49 -15.14 21.13
CA LYS A 384 27.07 -16.08 22.11
C LYS A 384 26.46 -17.49 22.03
N VAL A 385 26.41 -18.02 20.81
CA VAL A 385 25.94 -19.38 20.55
C VAL A 385 27.04 -20.12 19.80
N ASP A 386 27.43 -21.30 20.28
CA ASP A 386 28.54 -22.07 19.69
C ASP A 386 28.06 -23.07 18.63
N ASP A 387 26.78 -23.42 18.63
CA ASP A 387 26.19 -24.46 17.79
C ASP A 387 25.03 -23.92 16.95
N VAL A 388 25.21 -23.94 15.63
CA VAL A 388 24.17 -23.53 14.66
C VAL A 388 22.95 -24.44 14.70
N ALA A 389 23.10 -25.73 15.03
CA ALA A 389 21.99 -26.66 15.12
C ALA A 389 21.13 -26.36 16.35
N ALA A 390 21.75 -25.97 17.47
CA ALA A 390 21.03 -25.50 18.65
C ALA A 390 20.26 -24.19 18.36
N LEU A 391 20.88 -23.25 17.65
CA LEU A 391 20.22 -22.00 17.23
C LEU A 391 19.03 -22.27 16.29
N GLU A 392 19.21 -23.17 15.32
CA GLU A 392 18.16 -23.58 14.39
C GLU A 392 16.99 -24.20 15.14
N LYS A 393 17.27 -25.09 16.09
CA LYS A 393 16.24 -25.73 16.91
C LYS A 393 15.43 -24.68 17.68
N GLU A 394 16.10 -23.75 18.37
CA GLU A 394 15.40 -22.67 19.09
C GLU A 394 14.55 -21.79 18.15
N TRP A 395 15.08 -21.45 16.97
CA TRP A 395 14.35 -20.68 15.96
C TRP A 395 13.08 -21.41 15.50
N LYS A 396 13.20 -22.69 15.14
CA LYS A 396 12.07 -23.49 14.66
C LYS A 396 11.03 -23.71 15.77
N GLU A 397 11.45 -24.02 16.99
CA GLU A 397 10.55 -24.16 18.14
C GLU A 397 9.84 -22.83 18.45
N PHE A 398 10.54 -21.70 18.39
CA PHE A 398 9.94 -20.38 18.58
C PHE A 398 8.88 -20.08 17.53
N ILE A 399 9.19 -20.25 16.24
CA ILE A 399 8.24 -19.99 15.15
C ILE A 399 7.05 -20.96 15.22
N ALA A 400 7.28 -22.24 15.50
CA ALA A 400 6.22 -23.23 15.67
C ALA A 400 5.27 -22.94 16.83
N ALA A 401 5.76 -22.25 17.87
CA ALA A 401 4.98 -21.89 19.05
C ALA A 401 4.17 -20.59 18.90
N ILE A 402 4.41 -19.78 17.87
CA ILE A 402 3.63 -18.56 17.64
C ILE A 402 2.18 -18.94 17.31
N PRO A 403 1.19 -18.50 18.09
CA PRO A 403 -0.21 -18.73 17.74
C PRO A 403 -0.53 -17.92 16.48
N VAL A 404 -0.87 -18.63 15.41
CA VAL A 404 -1.33 -18.02 14.16
C VAL A 404 -2.82 -18.29 14.02
N ASP A 405 -3.58 -17.24 13.75
CA ASP A 405 -4.96 -17.41 13.36
C ASP A 405 -5.02 -17.96 11.94
N GLY A 406 -5.41 -19.23 11.82
CA GLY A 406 -5.30 -19.98 10.58
C GLY A 406 -6.01 -19.31 9.40
N PRO A 407 -7.28 -18.88 9.54
CA PRO A 407 -8.01 -18.22 8.47
C PRO A 407 -7.44 -16.83 8.10
N GLU A 408 -7.17 -15.96 9.06
CA GLU A 408 -6.66 -14.59 8.83
C GLU A 408 -5.24 -14.61 8.26
N ALA A 409 -4.40 -15.53 8.71
CA ALA A 409 -3.05 -15.68 8.16
C ALA A 409 -3.08 -16.24 6.74
N ARG A 410 -3.97 -17.18 6.44
CA ARG A 410 -4.20 -17.66 5.07
C ARG A 410 -4.73 -16.54 4.19
N LEU A 411 -5.71 -15.76 4.66
CA LEU A 411 -6.18 -14.59 3.94
C LEU A 411 -5.02 -13.66 3.58
N LYS A 412 -4.19 -13.27 4.56
CA LYS A 412 -3.03 -12.41 4.31
C LYS A 412 -2.03 -13.02 3.34
N ARG A 413 -1.74 -14.32 3.46
CA ARG A 413 -0.81 -15.02 2.56
C ARG A 413 -1.35 -15.08 1.13
N GLY A 414 -2.63 -15.40 0.97
CA GLY A 414 -3.32 -15.43 -0.31
C GLY A 414 -3.40 -14.05 -0.96
N LEU A 415 -3.73 -13.00 -0.20
CA LEU A 415 -3.71 -11.63 -0.70
C LEU A 415 -2.31 -11.19 -1.11
N ARG A 416 -1.27 -11.49 -0.31
CA ARG A 416 0.12 -11.20 -0.71
C ARG A 416 0.48 -11.86 -2.04
N ALA A 417 0.10 -13.13 -2.24
CA ALA A 417 0.32 -13.84 -3.49
C ALA A 417 -0.40 -13.16 -4.67
N VAL A 418 -1.65 -12.71 -4.48
CA VAL A 418 -2.37 -11.89 -5.49
C VAL A 418 -1.60 -10.62 -5.86
N TYR A 419 -1.06 -9.88 -4.88
CA TYR A 419 -0.28 -8.67 -5.15
C TYR A 419 1.04 -8.92 -5.87
N GLN A 420 1.62 -10.10 -5.66
CA GLN A 420 2.83 -10.60 -6.31
C GLN A 420 2.56 -11.29 -7.66
N TRP A 421 1.29 -11.32 -8.11
CA TRP A 421 0.88 -11.98 -9.36
C TRP A 421 1.06 -13.51 -9.34
N GLU A 422 1.18 -14.08 -8.14
CA GLU A 422 1.23 -15.52 -7.86
C GLU A 422 -0.22 -16.04 -7.70
N PHE A 423 -1.03 -15.94 -8.76
CA PHE A 423 -2.48 -16.15 -8.69
C PHE A 423 -2.87 -17.61 -8.41
N GLU A 424 -2.16 -18.57 -8.99
CA GLU A 424 -2.36 -19.99 -8.75
C GLU A 424 -2.05 -20.37 -7.29
N GLU A 425 -0.98 -19.80 -6.73
CA GLU A 425 -0.54 -19.99 -5.35
C GLU A 425 -1.48 -19.34 -4.34
N ALA A 426 -2.17 -18.25 -4.71
CA ALA A 426 -3.11 -17.56 -3.85
C ALA A 426 -4.38 -18.38 -3.55
N LEU A 427 -4.87 -19.15 -4.54
CA LEU A 427 -6.19 -19.79 -4.51
C LEU A 427 -6.41 -20.75 -3.33
N PRO A 428 -5.48 -21.67 -2.98
CA PRO A 428 -5.69 -22.59 -1.85
C PRO A 428 -5.91 -21.87 -0.52
N ASP A 429 -5.15 -20.81 -0.26
CA ASP A 429 -5.26 -20.04 0.98
C ASP A 429 -6.54 -19.21 1.04
N LEU A 430 -6.88 -18.53 -0.06
CA LEU A 430 -8.11 -17.76 -0.15
C LEU A 430 -9.34 -18.67 0.00
N ASN A 431 -9.34 -19.85 -0.63
CA ASN A 431 -10.40 -20.85 -0.45
C ASN A 431 -10.48 -21.31 1.00
N ALA A 432 -9.37 -21.71 1.61
CA ALA A 432 -9.37 -22.19 2.99
C ALA A 432 -9.80 -21.10 4.00
N ALA A 433 -9.44 -19.83 3.76
CA ALA A 433 -9.90 -18.71 4.59
C ALA A 433 -11.43 -18.51 4.47
N ILE A 434 -11.96 -18.54 3.24
CA ILE A 434 -13.40 -18.42 2.98
C ILE A 434 -14.17 -19.61 3.58
N GLU A 435 -13.70 -20.84 3.38
CA GLU A 435 -14.29 -22.07 3.94
C GLU A 435 -14.30 -22.06 5.47
N ALA A 436 -13.31 -21.43 6.09
CA ALA A 436 -13.26 -21.23 7.54
C ALA A 436 -14.17 -20.10 8.06
N GLY A 437 -14.89 -19.40 7.17
CA GLY A 437 -15.91 -18.42 7.55
C GLY A 437 -15.41 -16.99 7.74
N ILE A 438 -14.25 -16.62 7.18
CA ILE A 438 -13.74 -15.24 7.22
C ILE A 438 -14.81 -14.24 6.76
N GLN A 439 -15.00 -13.19 7.55
CA GLN A 439 -15.93 -12.09 7.28
C GLN A 439 -15.19 -10.86 6.73
N ASP A 440 -14.20 -11.08 5.89
CA ASP A 440 -13.42 -10.04 5.22
C ASP A 440 -13.73 -10.05 3.72
N PRO A 441 -14.32 -8.97 3.15
CA PRO A 441 -14.67 -8.93 1.74
C PRO A 441 -13.45 -9.07 0.81
N ARG A 442 -12.24 -8.73 1.29
CA ARG A 442 -11.01 -8.90 0.53
C ARG A 442 -10.71 -10.36 0.21
N ALA A 443 -11.21 -11.31 0.99
CA ALA A 443 -11.05 -12.73 0.69
C ALA A 443 -11.70 -13.09 -0.66
N TYR A 444 -12.92 -12.60 -0.88
CA TYR A 444 -13.64 -12.80 -2.13
C TYR A 444 -13.03 -11.97 -3.25
N TRP A 445 -12.71 -10.70 -3.01
CA TRP A 445 -12.03 -9.87 -4.01
C TRP A 445 -10.71 -10.49 -4.47
N GLY A 446 -9.86 -10.96 -3.55
CA GLY A 446 -8.59 -11.60 -3.87
C GLY A 446 -8.77 -12.88 -4.67
N ARG A 447 -9.79 -13.70 -4.33
CA ARG A 447 -10.11 -14.92 -5.09
C ARG A 447 -10.65 -14.61 -6.48
N GLY A 448 -11.51 -13.59 -6.58
CA GLY A 448 -12.03 -13.06 -7.84
C GLY A 448 -10.89 -12.58 -8.74
N ARG A 449 -9.95 -11.80 -8.20
CA ARG A 449 -8.73 -11.38 -8.89
C ARG A 449 -7.95 -12.59 -9.39
N ALA A 450 -7.58 -13.53 -8.52
CA ALA A 450 -6.83 -14.72 -8.92
C ALA A 450 -7.53 -15.51 -10.04
N LYS A 451 -8.85 -15.71 -9.95
CA LYS A 451 -9.64 -16.38 -10.99
C LYS A 451 -9.67 -15.60 -12.30
N LEU A 452 -9.87 -14.29 -12.26
CA LEU A 452 -9.93 -13.43 -13.44
C LEU A 452 -8.61 -13.54 -14.22
N TRP A 453 -7.48 -13.43 -13.51
CA TRP A 453 -6.14 -13.50 -14.11
C TRP A 453 -5.76 -14.91 -14.60
N SER A 454 -6.26 -15.97 -13.96
CA SER A 454 -6.14 -17.35 -14.47
C SER A 454 -7.14 -17.68 -15.60
N GLY A 455 -7.79 -16.68 -16.21
CA GLY A 455 -8.71 -16.85 -17.35
C GLY A 455 -10.11 -17.35 -17.01
N LYS A 456 -10.48 -17.41 -15.73
CA LYS A 456 -11.79 -17.85 -15.23
C LYS A 456 -12.70 -16.67 -14.90
N GLY A 457 -12.76 -15.67 -15.79
CA GLY A 457 -13.48 -14.42 -15.52
C GLY A 457 -14.96 -14.60 -15.16
N ALA A 458 -15.67 -15.58 -15.73
CA ALA A 458 -17.06 -15.85 -15.35
C ALA A 458 -17.20 -16.28 -13.87
N GLU A 459 -16.24 -17.04 -13.34
CA GLU A 459 -16.22 -17.44 -11.92
C GLU A 459 -15.77 -16.29 -11.00
N SER A 460 -15.06 -15.29 -11.53
CA SER A 460 -14.62 -14.13 -10.77
C SER A 460 -15.76 -13.16 -10.42
N VAL A 461 -16.75 -13.03 -11.31
CA VAL A 461 -17.89 -12.12 -11.12
C VAL A 461 -18.63 -12.42 -9.82
N SER A 462 -18.94 -13.69 -9.56
CA SER A 462 -19.62 -14.09 -8.31
C SER A 462 -18.83 -13.74 -7.05
N ASP A 463 -17.50 -13.81 -7.10
CA ASP A 463 -16.64 -13.42 -5.98
C ASP A 463 -16.62 -11.90 -5.79
N PHE A 464 -16.54 -11.13 -6.89
CA PHE A 464 -16.62 -9.67 -6.81
C PHE A 464 -18.00 -9.19 -6.36
N GLU A 465 -19.09 -9.79 -6.84
CA GLU A 465 -20.44 -9.52 -6.37
C GLU A 465 -20.54 -9.75 -4.86
N LYS A 466 -19.91 -10.83 -4.34
CA LYS A 466 -19.90 -11.09 -2.91
C LYS A 466 -19.09 -10.04 -2.12
N ALA A 467 -17.95 -9.60 -2.65
CA ALA A 467 -17.17 -8.53 -2.03
C ALA A 467 -17.97 -7.22 -1.97
N VAL A 468 -18.64 -6.82 -3.06
CA VAL A 468 -19.52 -5.64 -3.12
C VAL A 468 -20.74 -5.79 -2.22
N GLU A 469 -21.31 -7.00 -2.10
CA GLU A 469 -22.43 -7.27 -1.18
C GLU A 469 -22.03 -7.07 0.29
N MET A 470 -20.80 -7.43 0.65
CA MET A 470 -20.27 -7.33 2.01
C MET A 470 -19.77 -5.93 2.36
N ASP A 471 -19.27 -5.18 1.38
CA ASP A 471 -18.87 -3.79 1.51
C ASP A 471 -19.30 -2.99 0.26
N PRO A 472 -20.54 -2.47 0.27
CA PRO A 472 -21.11 -1.77 -0.89
C PRO A 472 -20.52 -0.37 -1.09
N LEU A 473 -19.75 0.15 -0.14
CA LEU A 473 -19.14 1.49 -0.20
C LEU A 473 -17.65 1.43 -0.58
N SER A 474 -17.14 0.26 -0.96
CA SER A 474 -15.81 0.09 -1.52
C SER A 474 -15.79 0.34 -3.03
N ALA A 475 -15.14 1.43 -3.44
CA ALA A 475 -14.93 1.77 -4.84
C ALA A 475 -14.12 0.68 -5.57
N SER A 476 -13.06 0.16 -4.93
CA SER A 476 -12.19 -0.88 -5.51
C SER A 476 -12.90 -2.20 -5.78
N PHE A 477 -13.88 -2.59 -4.94
CA PHE A 477 -14.67 -3.79 -5.18
C PHE A 477 -15.64 -3.62 -6.36
N ARG A 478 -16.24 -2.44 -6.51
CA ARG A 478 -17.09 -2.13 -7.67
C ARG A 478 -16.28 -2.06 -8.96
N TYR A 479 -15.11 -1.44 -8.89
CA TYR A 479 -14.16 -1.42 -10.01
C TYR A 479 -13.78 -2.85 -10.45
N ALA A 480 -13.39 -3.71 -9.50
CA ALA A 480 -13.06 -5.11 -9.79
C ALA A 480 -14.26 -5.90 -10.35
N LEU A 481 -15.47 -5.66 -9.84
CA LEU A 481 -16.69 -6.24 -10.40
C LEU A 481 -16.93 -5.77 -11.84
N SER A 482 -16.71 -4.49 -12.13
CA SER A 482 -16.77 -3.97 -13.50
C SER A 482 -15.76 -4.65 -14.42
N GLU A 483 -14.51 -4.84 -14.00
CA GLU A 483 -13.48 -5.55 -14.78
C GLU A 483 -13.91 -7.00 -15.05
N GLY A 484 -14.43 -7.69 -14.04
CA GLY A 484 -14.95 -9.06 -14.15
C GLY A 484 -16.11 -9.17 -15.14
N LEU A 485 -17.08 -8.24 -15.07
CA LEU A 485 -18.25 -8.18 -15.96
C LEU A 485 -17.88 -7.83 -17.41
N ALA A 486 -16.86 -6.99 -17.60
CA ALA A 486 -16.30 -6.68 -18.91
C ALA A 486 -15.43 -7.82 -19.46
N PHE A 487 -15.04 -8.81 -18.62
CA PHE A 487 -14.03 -9.82 -18.93
C PHE A 487 -12.72 -9.19 -19.42
N LYS A 488 -12.36 -8.03 -18.87
CA LYS A 488 -11.19 -7.27 -19.30
C LYS A 488 -10.13 -7.26 -18.20
N THR A 489 -8.93 -7.61 -18.59
CA THR A 489 -7.68 -7.51 -17.83
C THR A 489 -6.71 -6.64 -18.63
N ILE A 490 -5.59 -6.21 -18.03
CA ILE A 490 -4.57 -5.41 -18.75
C ILE A 490 -3.99 -6.13 -19.98
N PHE A 491 -4.12 -7.46 -20.08
CA PHE A 491 -3.59 -8.25 -21.21
C PHE A 491 -4.65 -8.63 -22.25
N THR A 492 -5.93 -8.42 -21.98
CA THR A 492 -7.02 -8.76 -22.93
C THR A 492 -7.51 -7.49 -23.60
N GLN A 493 -7.13 -7.26 -24.85
CA GLN A 493 -7.61 -6.11 -25.64
C GLN A 493 -9.06 -6.27 -26.13
N GLU A 494 -9.67 -7.46 -25.98
CA GLU A 494 -11.01 -7.79 -26.48
C GLU A 494 -12.07 -7.83 -25.35
N GLY A 495 -11.99 -6.94 -24.37
CA GLY A 495 -13.02 -6.83 -23.32
C GLY A 495 -14.38 -6.41 -23.88
N LYS A 496 -15.47 -6.81 -23.23
CA LYS A 496 -16.85 -6.38 -23.55
C LYS A 496 -17.11 -4.98 -22.96
N VAL A 497 -16.45 -3.97 -23.51
CA VAL A 497 -16.54 -2.56 -23.07
C VAL A 497 -17.98 -1.99 -23.15
N GLY A 498 -18.88 -2.64 -23.89
CA GLY A 498 -20.32 -2.31 -23.94
C GLY A 498 -21.24 -3.01 -22.93
N ASN A 499 -20.75 -3.67 -21.87
CA ASN A 499 -21.61 -4.31 -20.86
C ASN A 499 -22.25 -3.24 -19.93
N PRO A 500 -23.59 -3.09 -19.91
CA PRO A 500 -24.27 -2.06 -19.09
C PRO A 500 -24.05 -2.22 -17.59
N ASP A 501 -23.99 -3.47 -17.11
CA ASP A 501 -23.78 -3.75 -15.68
C ASP A 501 -22.34 -3.40 -15.28
N ALA A 502 -21.37 -3.67 -16.17
CA ALA A 502 -19.99 -3.25 -15.95
C ALA A 502 -19.90 -1.71 -15.90
N ARG A 503 -20.53 -1.01 -16.85
CA ARG A 503 -20.57 0.46 -16.87
C ARG A 503 -21.18 1.04 -15.59
N LEU A 504 -22.28 0.45 -15.11
CA LEU A 504 -22.91 0.84 -13.85
C LEU A 504 -21.92 0.72 -12.68
N GLN A 505 -21.23 -0.41 -12.56
CA GLN A 505 -20.26 -0.60 -11.46
C GLN A 505 -19.04 0.32 -11.60
N ALA A 506 -18.56 0.57 -12.81
CA ALA A 506 -17.49 1.54 -13.07
C ALA A 506 -17.87 2.96 -12.62
N GLY A 507 -19.09 3.40 -12.98
CA GLY A 507 -19.58 4.72 -12.58
C GLY A 507 -19.78 4.83 -11.07
N LEU A 508 -20.37 3.81 -10.43
CA LEU A 508 -20.51 3.81 -8.97
C LEU A 508 -19.16 3.77 -8.24
N ALA A 509 -18.14 3.12 -8.81
CA ALA A 509 -16.78 3.19 -8.26
C ALA A 509 -16.23 4.63 -8.31
N HIS A 510 -16.41 5.31 -9.44
CA HIS A 510 -16.03 6.71 -9.59
C HIS A 510 -16.78 7.65 -8.64
N GLU A 511 -18.09 7.46 -8.44
CA GLU A 511 -18.90 8.25 -7.50
C GLU A 511 -18.45 8.09 -6.03
N LEU A 512 -17.96 6.90 -5.68
CA LEU A 512 -17.45 6.61 -4.33
C LEU A 512 -16.03 7.16 -4.08
N ASP A 513 -15.25 7.37 -5.15
CA ASP A 513 -13.89 7.90 -5.11
C ASP A 513 -13.60 8.77 -6.36
N PRO A 514 -14.16 9.99 -6.41
CA PRO A 514 -14.16 10.83 -7.62
C PRO A 514 -12.77 11.38 -7.98
N GLU A 515 -11.87 11.47 -7.02
CA GLU A 515 -10.49 11.94 -7.23
C GLU A 515 -9.59 10.85 -7.82
N ASN A 516 -10.08 9.61 -7.90
CA ASN A 516 -9.33 8.50 -8.46
C ASN A 516 -9.41 8.50 -9.99
N GLU A 517 -8.34 9.01 -10.61
CA GLU A 517 -8.20 9.13 -12.06
C GLU A 517 -8.44 7.79 -12.79
N ARG A 518 -8.01 6.66 -12.21
CA ARG A 518 -8.20 5.33 -12.80
C ARG A 518 -9.68 4.94 -12.89
N TYR A 519 -10.47 5.23 -11.85
CA TYR A 519 -11.90 4.92 -11.87
C TYR A 519 -12.65 5.79 -12.87
N ARG A 520 -12.25 7.08 -12.99
CA ARG A 520 -12.77 8.01 -13.99
C ARG A 520 -12.47 7.53 -15.41
N GLU A 521 -11.21 7.28 -15.74
CA GLU A 521 -10.78 6.83 -17.07
C GLU A 521 -11.45 5.51 -17.48
N TRP A 522 -11.58 4.57 -16.54
CA TRP A 522 -12.28 3.31 -16.77
C TRP A 522 -13.78 3.50 -17.04
N PHE A 523 -14.45 4.37 -16.28
CA PHE A 523 -15.85 4.68 -16.52
C PHE A 523 -16.09 5.40 -17.87
N GLU A 524 -15.16 6.27 -18.26
CA GLU A 524 -15.14 6.92 -19.58
C GLU A 524 -14.92 5.90 -20.70
N GLU A 525 -13.98 4.96 -20.53
CA GLU A 525 -13.70 3.91 -21.52
C GLU A 525 -14.93 3.01 -21.74
N MET A 526 -15.66 2.67 -20.66
CA MET A 526 -16.92 1.91 -20.73
C MET A 526 -18.07 2.67 -21.44
N ALA A 527 -17.83 3.87 -21.97
CA ALA A 527 -18.82 4.69 -22.71
C ALA A 527 -18.71 4.54 -24.24
N GLU A 528 -17.59 4.00 -24.72
CA GLU A 528 -17.31 3.74 -26.14
C GLU A 528 -17.63 2.29 -26.53
#